data_AF-A0A350KQ56-F1
#
_entry.id   AF-A0A350KQ56-F1
#
_cell.length_a   1.000
_cell.length_b   1.000
_cell.length_c   1.000
_cell.angle_alpha   90.00
_cell.angle_beta   90.00
_cell.angle_gamma   90.00
#
_symmetry.space_group_name_H-M   'P 1'
#
loop_
_entity.id
_entity.type
_entity.pdbx_description
1 polymer ?
#
loop_
_entity_poly.entity_id
_entity_poly.type
_entity_poly.pdbx_seq_one_letter_code
_entity_poly.pdbx_strand_id
1 'polypeptide(L)'
;PKPETGLSFGILLNLVSVCHSDDPAVIWKYITGYAPEASAEKCQTLARLVPYAVAYYNDFVKPNQRYRAPQGKEIDALRELKSVLESSPASATGEEIQTAVYEIGKKYYADDLKGWFKVMYETLLGQETGPRMGSFIALYGVRESIALIDDALNGKLAG
;
A
#
# COMPACT_ATOMS: atom_id res chain seq x y z
N PRO A 1 2.46 -14.69 20.38
CA PRO A 1 0.99 -14.47 20.30
C PRO A 1 0.57 -14.23 18.85
N LYS A 2 -0.51 -14.87 18.36
CA LYS A 2 -1.10 -14.51 17.06
C LYS A 2 -1.75 -13.13 17.20
N PRO A 3 -1.55 -12.19 16.26
CA PRO A 3 -2.23 -10.90 16.30
C PRO A 3 -3.75 -11.10 16.22
N GLU A 4 -4.49 -10.35 17.03
CA GLU A 4 -5.96 -10.41 17.20
C GLU A 4 -6.73 -10.28 15.87
N THR A 5 -6.12 -9.63 14.88
CA THR A 5 -6.71 -9.32 13.56
C THR A 5 -5.86 -9.86 12.39
N GLY A 6 -4.81 -10.64 12.64
CA GLY A 6 -3.85 -11.02 11.60
C GLY A 6 -2.92 -9.87 11.13
N LEU A 7 -3.15 -8.63 11.58
CA LEU A 7 -2.33 -7.48 11.22
C LEU A 7 -1.03 -7.46 12.02
N SER A 8 0.10 -7.44 11.30
CA SER A 8 1.41 -7.25 11.92
C SER A 8 1.72 -5.76 12.08
N PHE A 9 2.63 -5.42 13.00
CA PHE A 9 3.10 -4.03 13.14
C PHE A 9 3.70 -3.47 11.84
N GLY A 10 4.39 -4.32 11.06
CA GLY A 10 4.89 -3.93 9.74
C GLY A 10 3.77 -3.52 8.78
N ILE A 11 2.64 -4.24 8.77
CA ILE A 11 1.48 -3.88 7.96
C ILE A 11 0.91 -2.51 8.39
N LEU A 12 0.88 -2.21 9.69
CA LEU A 12 0.45 -0.90 10.19
C LEU A 12 1.38 0.22 9.74
N LEU A 13 2.70 0.02 9.80
CA LEU A 13 3.66 1.03 9.31
C LEU A 13 3.44 1.36 7.83
N ASN A 14 3.13 0.34 7.01
CA ASN A 14 2.84 0.54 5.60
C ASN A 14 1.51 1.26 5.36
N LEU A 15 0.51 1.05 6.21
CA LEU A 15 -0.76 1.77 6.11
C LEU A 15 -0.58 3.25 6.46
N VAL A 16 0.09 3.52 7.58
CA VAL A 16 0.39 4.90 8.03
C VAL A 16 1.20 5.64 6.97
N SER A 17 2.13 4.97 6.28
CA SER A 17 3.00 5.64 5.31
C SER A 17 2.31 6.19 4.06
N VAL A 18 1.11 5.70 3.77
CA VAL A 18 0.33 6.09 2.59
C VAL A 18 -0.95 6.83 2.91
N CYS A 19 -1.47 6.70 4.14
CA CYS A 19 -2.62 7.49 4.57
C CYS A 19 -2.30 8.99 4.60
N HIS A 20 -1.00 9.37 4.59
CA HIS A 20 -0.52 10.74 4.72
C HIS A 20 -1.21 11.52 5.86
N SER A 21 -1.64 10.78 6.89
CA SER A 21 -2.41 11.27 8.00
C SER A 21 -1.81 10.72 9.29
N ASP A 22 -1.61 11.63 10.22
CA ASP A 22 -1.24 11.35 11.60
C ASP A 22 -2.47 11.16 12.51
N ASP A 23 -3.68 11.26 11.96
CA ASP A 23 -4.93 11.04 12.69
C ASP A 23 -5.22 9.54 12.87
N PRO A 24 -5.20 9.01 14.11
CA PRO A 24 -5.54 7.62 14.37
C PRO A 24 -6.93 7.21 13.85
N ALA A 25 -7.89 8.13 13.78
CA ALA A 25 -9.22 7.84 13.27
C ALA A 25 -9.20 7.49 11.77
N VAL A 26 -8.34 8.13 10.99
CA VAL A 26 -8.13 7.83 9.57
C VAL A 26 -7.55 6.43 9.41
N ILE A 27 -6.55 6.08 10.21
CA ILE A 27 -5.93 4.75 10.18
C ILE A 27 -6.95 3.66 10.55
N TRP A 28 -7.78 3.91 11.56
CA TRP A 28 -8.84 2.98 11.95
C TRP A 28 -9.89 2.76 10.87
N LYS A 29 -10.22 3.78 10.05
CA LYS A 29 -11.13 3.63 8.91
C LYS A 29 -10.63 2.54 7.94
N TYR A 30 -9.34 2.53 7.63
CA TYR A 30 -8.74 1.52 6.74
C TYR A 30 -8.65 0.14 7.42
N ILE A 31 -8.27 0.10 8.70
CA ILE A 31 -8.24 -1.14 9.48
C ILE A 31 -9.62 -1.80 9.50
N THR A 32 -10.69 -1.06 9.80
CA THR A 32 -12.06 -1.59 9.84
C THR A 32 -12.58 -1.94 8.45
N GLY A 33 -12.16 -1.24 7.40
CA GLY A 33 -12.46 -1.62 6.01
C GLY A 33 -11.89 -3.00 5.64
N TYR A 34 -10.69 -3.33 6.15
CA TYR A 34 -10.01 -4.60 5.92
C TYR A 34 -10.44 -5.71 6.87
N ALA A 35 -10.66 -5.39 8.15
CA ALA A 35 -11.08 -6.29 9.21
C ALA A 35 -12.32 -5.70 9.92
N PRO A 36 -13.54 -5.97 9.42
CA PRO A 36 -14.78 -5.37 9.94
C PRO A 36 -15.04 -5.62 11.42
N GLU A 37 -14.49 -6.70 11.98
CA GLU A 37 -14.56 -7.05 13.39
C GLU A 37 -13.61 -6.24 14.28
N ALA A 38 -12.61 -5.57 13.70
CA ALA A 38 -11.58 -4.83 14.42
C ALA A 38 -12.12 -3.48 14.92
N SER A 39 -11.92 -3.23 16.21
CA SER A 39 -12.15 -1.93 16.85
C SER A 39 -11.10 -1.67 17.92
N ALA A 40 -10.96 -0.42 18.36
CA ALA A 40 -9.99 -0.08 19.40
C ALA A 40 -10.28 -0.81 20.74
N GLU A 41 -11.56 -1.05 21.03
CA GLU A 41 -12.04 -1.74 22.24
C GLU A 41 -11.77 -3.24 22.17
N LYS A 42 -12.01 -3.85 21.01
CA LYS A 42 -11.85 -5.30 20.78
C LYS A 42 -10.39 -5.69 20.57
N CYS A 43 -9.59 -4.78 20.00
CA CYS A 43 -8.21 -5.02 19.63
C CYS A 43 -7.27 -4.07 20.37
N GLN A 44 -7.19 -4.20 21.69
CA GLN A 44 -6.48 -3.25 22.56
C GLN A 44 -4.98 -3.19 22.26
N THR A 45 -4.38 -4.32 21.85
CA THR A 45 -2.98 -4.34 21.43
C THR A 45 -2.78 -3.51 20.18
N LEU A 46 -3.66 -3.68 19.19
CA LEU A 46 -3.65 -2.92 17.95
C LEU A 46 -3.87 -1.42 18.22
N ALA A 47 -4.83 -1.07 19.08
CA ALA A 47 -5.10 0.31 19.48
C ALA A 47 -3.89 1.01 20.09
N ARG A 48 -3.09 0.29 20.88
CA ARG A 48 -1.83 0.82 21.42
C ARG A 48 -0.77 0.99 20.35
N LEU A 49 -0.74 0.14 19.32
CA LEU A 49 0.27 0.17 18.26
C LEU A 49 0.05 1.28 17.23
N VAL A 50 -1.20 1.67 16.95
CA VAL A 50 -1.52 2.74 15.98
C VAL A 50 -0.76 4.05 16.26
N PRO A 51 -0.79 4.65 17.46
CA PRO A 51 -0.06 5.89 17.71
C PRO A 51 1.47 5.71 17.61
N TYR A 52 2.01 4.54 17.97
CA TYR A 52 3.44 4.25 17.77
C TYR A 52 3.80 4.14 16.29
N ALA A 53 2.91 3.57 15.47
CA ALA A 53 3.11 3.49 14.02
C ALA A 53 3.11 4.89 13.38
N VAL A 54 2.22 5.78 13.82
CA VAL A 54 2.19 7.20 13.42
C VAL A 54 3.49 7.91 13.79
N ALA A 55 3.91 7.82 15.05
CA ALA A 55 5.16 8.43 15.50
C ALA A 55 6.36 7.88 14.71
N TYR A 56 6.45 6.56 14.55
CA TYR A 56 7.53 5.93 13.80
C TYR A 56 7.57 6.39 12.33
N TYR A 57 6.41 6.47 11.67
CA TYR A 57 6.33 6.95 10.30
C TYR A 57 6.84 8.40 10.19
N ASN A 58 6.36 9.29 11.06
CA ASN A 58 6.75 10.70 11.05
C ASN A 58 8.24 10.90 11.32
N ASP A 59 8.82 10.12 12.23
CA ASP A 59 10.20 10.32 12.69
C ASP A 59 11.24 9.60 11.81
N PHE A 60 10.88 8.44 11.23
CA PHE A 60 11.87 7.56 10.57
C PHE A 60 11.59 7.27 9.08
N VAL A 61 10.32 7.28 8.65
CA VAL A 61 9.95 6.91 7.27
C VAL A 61 9.78 8.16 6.41
N LYS A 62 8.88 9.05 6.82
CA LYS A 62 8.52 10.27 6.10
C LYS A 62 9.72 11.14 5.72
N PRO A 63 10.72 11.39 6.61
CA PRO A 63 11.88 12.22 6.25
C PRO A 63 12.78 11.59 5.17
N ASN A 64 12.69 10.27 4.98
CA ASN A 64 13.51 9.52 4.05
C ASN A 64 12.74 9.10 2.78
N GLN A 65 11.44 9.41 2.68
CA GLN A 65 10.65 9.08 1.50
C GLN A 65 11.15 9.91 0.30
N ARG A 66 11.49 9.20 -0.78
CA ARG A 66 11.93 9.80 -2.04
C ARG A 66 11.13 9.19 -3.18
N TYR A 67 10.18 9.96 -3.67
CA TYR A 67 9.38 9.60 -4.82
C TYR A 67 10.14 9.93 -6.10
N ARG A 68 9.96 9.09 -7.12
CA ARG A 68 10.37 9.40 -8.49
C ARG A 68 9.19 9.25 -9.44
N ALA A 69 9.22 9.98 -10.54
CA ALA A 69 8.26 9.77 -11.62
C ALA A 69 8.50 8.39 -12.27
N PRO A 70 7.42 7.68 -12.68
CA PRO A 70 7.54 6.50 -13.53
C PRO A 70 8.04 6.91 -14.93
N GLN A 71 8.78 6.01 -15.59
CA GLN A 71 9.41 6.28 -16.88
C GLN A 71 9.28 5.10 -17.86
N GLY A 72 9.18 5.40 -19.16
CA GLY A 72 9.14 4.40 -20.22
C GLY A 72 8.09 3.31 -19.95
N LYS A 73 8.51 2.04 -19.97
CA LYS A 73 7.64 0.88 -19.75
C LYS A 73 6.96 0.83 -18.38
N GLU A 74 7.47 1.55 -17.38
CA GLU A 74 6.86 1.63 -16.04
C GLU A 74 5.48 2.28 -16.09
N ILE A 75 5.31 3.30 -16.95
CA ILE A 75 4.06 4.02 -17.14
C ILE A 75 2.97 3.07 -17.65
N ASP A 76 3.30 2.25 -18.64
CA ASP A 76 2.35 1.29 -19.22
C ASP A 76 2.00 0.18 -18.24
N ALA A 77 2.98 -0.34 -17.49
CA ALA A 77 2.75 -1.34 -16.46
C ALA A 77 1.83 -0.82 -15.33
N LEU A 78 2.04 0.43 -14.88
CA LEU A 78 1.19 1.06 -13.86
C LEU A 78 -0.23 1.33 -14.38
N ARG A 79 -0.38 1.77 -15.64
CA ARG A 79 -1.70 1.94 -16.28
C ARG A 79 -2.46 0.63 -16.40
N GLU A 80 -1.78 -0.45 -16.75
CA GLU A 80 -2.43 -1.76 -16.83
C GLU A 80 -2.79 -2.31 -15.45
N LEU A 81 -1.90 -2.15 -14.46
CA LEU A 81 -2.23 -2.47 -13.07
C LEU A 81 -3.48 -1.72 -12.61
N LYS A 82 -3.56 -0.41 -12.89
CA LYS A 82 -4.75 0.40 -12.60
C LYS A 82 -6.01 -0.20 -13.27
N SER A 83 -5.96 -0.49 -14.57
CA SER A 83 -7.10 -1.06 -15.32
C SER A 83 -7.58 -2.41 -14.73
N VAL A 84 -6.64 -3.26 -14.32
CA VAL A 84 -6.96 -4.53 -13.65
C VAL A 84 -7.61 -4.30 -12.29
N LEU A 85 -7.12 -3.33 -11.51
CA LEU A 85 -7.72 -2.96 -10.23
C LEU A 85 -9.13 -2.37 -10.40
N GLU A 86 -9.36 -1.54 -11.41
CA GLU A 86 -10.69 -0.98 -11.74
C GLU A 86 -11.70 -2.06 -12.12
N SER A 87 -11.22 -3.14 -12.75
CA SER A 87 -12.03 -4.29 -13.15
C SER A 87 -12.18 -5.35 -12.05
N SER A 88 -11.45 -5.21 -10.94
CA SER A 88 -11.46 -6.17 -9.84
C SER A 88 -12.70 -5.98 -8.96
N PRO A 89 -13.27 -7.07 -8.39
CA PRO A 89 -14.33 -6.95 -7.40
C PRO A 89 -13.89 -6.08 -6.22
N ALA A 90 -14.81 -5.28 -5.67
CA ALA A 90 -14.53 -4.51 -4.46
C ALA A 90 -14.16 -5.40 -3.25
N SER A 91 -14.53 -6.68 -3.29
CA SER A 91 -14.20 -7.71 -2.30
C SER A 91 -12.94 -8.50 -2.63
N ALA A 92 -12.14 -8.09 -3.63
CA ALA A 92 -10.92 -8.79 -4.01
C ALA A 92 -9.97 -8.89 -2.80
N THR A 93 -9.52 -10.10 -2.53
CA THR A 93 -8.62 -10.40 -1.44
C THR A 93 -7.21 -9.92 -1.76
N GLY A 94 -6.39 -9.70 -0.75
CA GLY A 94 -4.97 -9.35 -0.94
C GLY A 94 -4.18 -10.41 -1.73
N GLU A 95 -4.64 -11.66 -1.76
CA GLU A 95 -4.04 -12.73 -2.57
C GLU A 95 -4.41 -12.64 -4.05
N GLU A 96 -5.68 -12.38 -4.37
CA GLU A 96 -6.14 -12.14 -5.75
C GLU A 96 -5.47 -10.89 -6.33
N ILE A 97 -5.40 -9.81 -5.54
CA ILE A 97 -4.70 -8.58 -5.95
C ILE A 97 -3.20 -8.85 -6.12
N GLN A 98 -2.58 -9.61 -5.21
CA GLN A 98 -1.16 -9.95 -5.36
C GLN A 98 -0.92 -10.75 -6.66
N THR A 99 -1.83 -11.64 -7.01
CA THR A 99 -1.77 -12.40 -8.27
C THR A 99 -1.82 -11.46 -9.47
N ALA A 100 -2.77 -10.52 -9.50
CA ALA A 100 -2.84 -9.49 -10.54
C ALA A 100 -1.53 -8.68 -10.66
N VAL A 101 -0.98 -8.22 -9.53
CA VAL A 101 0.31 -7.49 -9.50
C VAL A 101 1.45 -8.33 -10.09
N TYR A 102 1.49 -9.65 -9.80
CA TYR A 102 2.49 -10.55 -10.36
C TYR A 102 2.32 -10.78 -11.86
N GLU A 103 1.09 -10.92 -12.36
CA GLU A 103 0.84 -11.12 -13.79
C GLU A 103 1.26 -9.89 -14.62
N ILE A 104 1.01 -8.67 -14.13
CA ILE A 104 1.57 -7.45 -14.73
C ILE A 104 3.10 -7.48 -14.71
N GLY A 105 3.69 -7.89 -13.58
CA GLY A 105 5.13 -8.06 -13.45
C GLY A 105 5.69 -9.03 -14.50
N LYS A 106 5.07 -10.20 -14.69
CA LYS A 106 5.50 -11.18 -15.69
C LYS A 106 5.40 -10.62 -17.12
N LYS A 107 4.38 -9.81 -17.39
CA LYS A 107 4.16 -9.21 -18.72
C LYS A 107 5.23 -8.18 -19.08
N TYR A 108 5.62 -7.30 -18.16
CA TYR A 108 6.52 -6.16 -18.42
C TYR A 108 7.96 -6.36 -17.93
N TYR A 109 8.17 -7.30 -17.02
CA TYR A 109 9.41 -7.55 -16.28
C TYR A 109 9.65 -9.06 -16.09
N ALA A 110 9.37 -9.88 -17.11
CA ALA A 110 9.56 -11.34 -17.08
C ALA A 110 10.92 -11.76 -16.50
N ASP A 111 11.99 -11.04 -16.90
CA ASP A 111 13.37 -11.32 -16.47
C ASP A 111 13.79 -10.59 -15.19
N ASP A 112 12.96 -9.67 -14.66
CA ASP A 112 13.28 -8.86 -13.48
C ASP A 112 12.04 -8.48 -12.65
N LEU A 113 11.35 -9.50 -12.12
CA LEU A 113 10.20 -9.27 -11.23
C LEU A 113 10.55 -8.42 -10.00
N LYS A 114 11.80 -8.48 -9.51
CA LYS A 114 12.24 -7.62 -8.39
C LYS A 114 12.24 -6.15 -8.79
N GLY A 115 12.68 -5.84 -10.01
CA GLY A 115 12.59 -4.50 -10.61
C GLY A 115 11.15 -3.98 -10.64
N TRP A 116 10.17 -4.80 -10.99
CA TRP A 116 8.76 -4.39 -10.96
C TRP A 116 8.28 -3.95 -9.56
N PHE A 117 8.61 -4.72 -8.52
CA PHE A 117 8.27 -4.31 -7.14
C PHE A 117 8.99 -3.04 -6.73
N LYS A 118 10.27 -2.89 -7.11
CA LYS A 118 11.04 -1.67 -6.87
C LYS A 118 10.40 -0.45 -7.52
N VAL A 119 9.89 -0.56 -8.74
CA VAL A 119 9.12 0.51 -9.41
C VAL A 119 7.95 0.94 -8.56
N MET A 120 7.10 0.01 -8.11
CA MET A 120 5.94 0.36 -7.27
C MET A 120 6.37 1.01 -5.94
N TYR A 121 7.45 0.54 -5.31
CA TYR A 121 7.93 1.14 -4.06
C TYR A 121 8.44 2.57 -4.26
N GLU A 122 9.24 2.82 -5.29
CA GLU A 122 9.84 4.14 -5.53
C GLU A 122 8.83 5.15 -6.10
N THR A 123 7.85 4.68 -6.89
CA THR A 123 6.87 5.56 -7.56
C THR A 123 5.60 5.78 -6.74
N LEU A 124 5.15 4.78 -5.98
CA LEU A 124 3.89 4.85 -5.22
C LEU A 124 4.11 5.09 -3.71
N LEU A 125 5.22 4.61 -3.14
CA LEU A 125 5.47 4.67 -1.69
C LEU A 125 6.65 5.58 -1.31
N GLY A 126 7.48 5.96 -2.28
CA GLY A 126 8.70 6.73 -2.06
C GLY A 126 9.76 5.96 -1.27
N GLN A 127 9.82 4.64 -1.37
CA GLN A 127 10.74 3.79 -0.61
C GLN A 127 11.53 2.84 -1.53
N GLU A 128 12.73 2.44 -1.11
CA GLU A 128 13.54 1.45 -1.85
C GLU A 128 13.01 0.00 -1.71
N THR A 129 12.32 -0.26 -0.61
CA THR A 129 11.68 -1.54 -0.29
C THR A 129 10.29 -1.28 0.27
N GLY A 130 9.42 -2.28 0.24
CA GLY A 130 8.05 -2.09 0.68
C GLY A 130 7.32 -3.38 1.01
N PRO A 131 6.01 -3.27 1.30
CA PRO A 131 5.17 -4.40 1.67
C PRO A 131 4.94 -5.36 0.50
N ARG A 132 4.38 -6.52 0.84
CA ARG A 132 3.63 -7.32 -0.14
C ARG A 132 2.48 -6.47 -0.71
N MET A 133 2.59 -6.12 -1.98
CA MET A 133 1.72 -5.12 -2.63
C MET A 133 0.24 -5.46 -2.59
N GLY A 134 -0.15 -6.72 -2.80
CA GLY A 134 -1.56 -7.12 -2.77
C GLY A 134 -2.19 -6.98 -1.38
N SER A 135 -1.45 -7.33 -0.32
CA SER A 135 -1.90 -7.11 1.05
C SER A 135 -1.99 -5.62 1.39
N PHE A 136 -1.06 -4.82 0.87
CA PHE A 136 -1.10 -3.37 1.01
C PHE A 136 -2.33 -2.76 0.32
N ILE A 137 -2.57 -3.07 -0.96
CA ILE A 137 -3.72 -2.55 -1.73
C ILE A 137 -5.04 -2.96 -1.08
N ALA A 138 -5.15 -4.21 -0.59
CA ALA A 138 -6.35 -4.67 0.11
C ALA A 138 -6.63 -3.86 1.40
N LEU A 139 -5.58 -3.51 2.14
CA LEU A 139 -5.71 -2.73 3.39
C LEU A 139 -5.93 -1.24 3.13
N TYR A 140 -5.17 -0.65 2.21
CA TYR A 140 -5.28 0.75 1.84
C TYR A 140 -6.57 1.05 1.06
N GLY A 141 -7.10 0.05 0.39
CA GLY A 141 -8.29 0.14 -0.46
C GLY A 141 -7.92 0.19 -1.94
N VAL A 142 -8.70 -0.54 -2.75
CA VAL A 142 -8.50 -0.61 -4.20
C VAL A 142 -8.70 0.76 -4.85
N ARG A 143 -9.72 1.52 -4.43
CA ARG A 143 -10.00 2.86 -4.99
C ARG A 143 -8.90 3.85 -4.66
N GLU A 144 -8.43 3.83 -3.41
CA GLU A 144 -7.34 4.68 -2.93
C GLU A 144 -6.03 4.32 -3.63
N SER A 145 -5.79 3.04 -3.90
CA SER A 145 -4.63 2.58 -4.67
C SER A 145 -4.68 3.01 -6.14
N ILE A 146 -5.87 3.00 -6.77
CA ILE A 146 -6.06 3.54 -8.12
C ILE A 146 -5.74 5.04 -8.16
N ALA A 147 -6.23 5.80 -7.17
CA ALA A 147 -5.94 7.23 -7.06
C ALA A 147 -4.44 7.49 -6.85
N LEU A 148 -3.77 6.66 -6.04
CA LEU A 148 -2.32 6.74 -5.83
C LEU A 148 -1.53 6.49 -7.13
N ILE A 149 -1.96 5.51 -7.94
CA ILE A 149 -1.36 5.25 -9.25
C ILE A 149 -1.56 6.44 -10.18
N ASP A 150 -2.75 7.05 -10.20
CA ASP A 150 -3.01 8.25 -10.99
C ASP A 150 -2.13 9.43 -10.55
N ASP A 151 -1.97 9.64 -9.26
CA ASP A 151 -1.11 10.71 -8.73
C ASP A 151 0.36 10.50 -9.12
N ALA A 152 0.84 9.24 -9.10
CA ALA A 152 2.18 8.89 -9.57
C ALA A 152 2.35 9.14 -11.08
N LEU A 153 1.38 8.71 -11.90
CA LEU A 153 1.37 8.88 -13.35
C LEU A 153 1.30 10.35 -13.77
N ASN A 154 0.66 11.20 -12.96
CA ASN A 154 0.56 12.64 -13.19
C ASN A 154 1.70 13.44 -12.53
N GLY A 155 2.69 12.77 -11.94
CA GLY A 155 3.85 13.40 -11.31
C GLY A 155 3.52 14.18 -10.03
N LYS A 156 2.38 13.95 -9.39
CA LYS A 156 2.00 14.66 -8.15
C LYS A 156 2.77 14.17 -6.92
N LEU A 157 3.28 12.94 -6.96
CA LEU A 157 4.04 12.35 -5.86
C LEU A 157 5.53 12.72 -5.93
N ALA A 158 6.07 12.91 -7.13
CA ALA A 158 7.47 13.26 -7.34
C ALA A 158 7.64 14.79 -7.25
N GLY A 159 8.27 15.26 -6.17
CA GLY A 159 8.57 16.67 -5.90
C GLY A 159 9.94 16.85 -5.27
#